data_AF-A0A419IXB4-F1
#
_entry.id   AF-A0A419IXB4-F1
#
_cell.length_a   1.000
_cell.length_b   1.000
_cell.length_c   1.000
_cell.angle_alpha   90.00
_cell.angle_beta   90.00
_cell.angle_gamma   90.00
#
_symmetry.space_group_name_H-M   'P 1'
#
loop_
_entity.id
_entity.type
_entity.pdbx_description
1 polymer ?
#
loop_
_entity_poly.entity_id
_entity_poly.type
_entity_poly.pdbx_seq_one_letter_code
_entity_poly.pdbx_strand_id
1 'polypeptide(L)'
;MNPRPQTRNKVMRKGLLLLLILLLGIFFVYCYKQIRFSKFITNDFRTTVVFNTQPLLIVSFAKDLANDTIAVTVPDELSVQVPYGYGWYQVQAIWGLSELEKKPELLADTAADLLGVPVTGWVAHTASQKFPENNLESVAGIKSMLSMSSLFGTDFQTNLNTLDKLLVTLKLIKLNTNKTRLYVLHENETIFVPVKLPDGSTGKSINESALDTFLEQKFERAEVREQGLLIKVYNATQTPRVGYKFARFITNYGGKVLLIDNIDEAVERCSVTTTSQAEEGLLVDFVIETFACTKSVSNEPLDADVIVKVGDVYGTRWQL
;
A
#
# COMPACT_ATOMS: atom_id res chain seq x y z
N MET A 1 -22.64 -28.64 66.75
CA MET A 1 -23.01 -28.88 65.33
C MET A 1 -22.13 -28.00 64.46
N ASN A 2 -21.13 -28.56 63.80
CA ASN A 2 -20.25 -27.80 62.89
C ASN A 2 -21.02 -27.47 61.59
N PRO A 3 -21.06 -26.20 61.15
CA PRO A 3 -21.73 -25.84 59.91
C PRO A 3 -21.05 -26.52 58.72
N ARG A 4 -21.85 -27.24 57.92
CA ARG A 4 -21.37 -28.04 56.79
C ARG A 4 -20.63 -27.15 55.76
N PRO A 5 -19.44 -27.53 55.29
CA PRO A 5 -18.61 -26.74 54.37
C PRO A 5 -19.12 -26.68 52.91
N GLN A 6 -20.39 -27.02 52.63
CA GLN A 6 -20.87 -27.20 51.25
C GLN A 6 -21.25 -25.90 50.50
N THR A 7 -21.40 -24.76 51.19
CA THR A 7 -21.83 -23.50 50.53
C THR A 7 -20.69 -22.67 49.93
N ARG A 8 -19.46 -22.80 50.45
CA ARG A 8 -18.29 -21.99 50.00
C ARG A 8 -17.84 -22.33 48.57
N ASN A 9 -17.93 -23.60 48.17
CA ASN A 9 -17.53 -24.04 46.82
C ASN A 9 -18.48 -23.57 45.72
N LYS A 10 -19.76 -23.30 46.03
CA LYS A 10 -20.74 -22.83 45.03
C LYS A 10 -20.53 -21.35 44.67
N VAL A 11 -20.15 -20.51 45.62
CA VAL A 11 -19.89 -19.08 45.40
C VAL A 11 -18.60 -18.90 44.58
N MET A 12 -17.55 -19.67 44.90
CA MET A 12 -16.26 -19.60 44.20
C MET A 12 -16.38 -20.04 42.72
N ARG A 13 -17.18 -21.06 42.43
CA ARG A 13 -17.45 -21.51 41.04
C ARG A 13 -18.22 -20.48 40.21
N LYS A 14 -19.19 -19.77 40.80
CA LYS A 14 -19.94 -18.71 40.11
C LYS A 14 -19.05 -17.51 39.78
N GLY A 15 -18.18 -17.12 40.71
CA GLY A 15 -17.20 -16.04 40.47
C GLY A 15 -16.22 -16.37 39.36
N LEU A 16 -15.68 -17.59 39.34
CA LEU A 16 -14.77 -18.04 38.28
C LEU A 16 -15.45 -18.08 36.90
N LEU A 17 -16.71 -18.54 36.84
CA LEU A 17 -17.47 -18.58 35.59
C LEU A 17 -17.75 -17.17 35.03
N LEU A 18 -18.12 -16.22 35.90
CA LEU A 18 -18.30 -14.82 35.50
C LEU A 18 -17.00 -14.19 35.00
N LEU A 19 -15.87 -14.46 35.67
CA LEU A 19 -14.55 -14.00 35.22
C LEU A 19 -14.20 -14.57 33.84
N LEU A 20 -14.46 -15.85 33.61
CA LEU A 20 -14.18 -16.50 32.33
C LEU A 20 -15.05 -15.92 31.20
N ILE A 21 -16.34 -15.66 31.46
CA ILE A 21 -17.24 -14.99 30.51
C ILE A 21 -16.75 -13.56 30.20
N LEU A 22 -16.30 -12.82 31.21
CA LEU A 22 -15.74 -11.48 31.03
C LEU A 22 -14.48 -11.50 30.15
N LEU A 23 -13.53 -12.41 30.44
CA LEU A 23 -12.31 -12.56 29.65
C LEU A 23 -12.62 -12.97 28.21
N LEU A 24 -13.58 -13.88 28.02
CA LEU A 24 -14.06 -14.28 26.70
C LEU A 24 -14.67 -13.09 25.95
N GLY A 25 -15.48 -12.27 26.61
CA GLY A 25 -16.05 -11.05 26.03
C GLY A 25 -14.98 -10.05 25.59
N ILE A 26 -13.97 -9.79 26.43
CA ILE A 26 -12.83 -8.92 26.09
C ILE A 26 -12.06 -9.50 24.89
N PHE A 27 -11.83 -10.81 24.87
CA PHE A 27 -11.18 -11.50 23.75
C PHE A 27 -11.98 -11.35 22.45
N PHE A 28 -13.30 -11.53 22.48
CA PHE A 28 -14.16 -11.34 21.31
C PHE A 28 -14.14 -9.90 20.79
N VAL A 29 -14.19 -8.90 21.67
CA VAL A 29 -14.06 -7.48 21.27
C VAL A 29 -12.70 -7.21 20.66
N TYR A 30 -11.62 -7.77 21.23
CA TYR A 30 -10.28 -7.66 20.66
C TYR A 30 -10.19 -8.29 19.26
N CYS A 31 -10.68 -9.52 19.08
CA CYS A 31 -10.71 -10.20 17.78
C CYS A 31 -11.55 -9.42 16.76
N TYR A 32 -12.72 -8.93 17.16
CA TYR A 32 -13.58 -8.11 16.30
C TYR A 32 -12.85 -6.84 15.83
N LYS A 33 -12.14 -6.15 16.74
CA LYS A 33 -11.30 -5.00 16.37
C LYS A 33 -10.19 -5.40 15.38
N GLN A 34 -9.45 -6.49 15.64
CA GLN A 34 -8.38 -6.96 14.75
C GLN A 34 -8.91 -7.27 13.34
N ILE A 35 -10.07 -7.92 13.23
CA ILE A 35 -10.70 -8.23 11.94
C ILE A 35 -11.17 -6.96 11.23
N ARG A 36 -11.88 -6.07 11.95
CA ARG A 36 -12.45 -4.83 11.37
C ARG A 36 -11.39 -3.85 10.87
N PHE A 37 -10.22 -3.84 11.50
CA PHE A 37 -9.09 -2.98 11.12
C PHE A 37 -8.00 -3.72 10.35
N SER A 38 -8.23 -4.97 9.92
CA SER A 38 -7.26 -5.74 9.13
C SER A 38 -7.27 -5.29 7.69
N LYS A 39 -6.13 -4.75 7.24
CA LYS A 39 -5.95 -4.30 5.86
C LYS A 39 -6.01 -5.47 4.88
N PHE A 40 -5.57 -6.66 5.30
CA PHE A 40 -5.62 -7.87 4.47
C PHE A 40 -7.02 -8.41 4.27
N ILE A 41 -7.91 -8.25 5.24
CA ILE A 41 -9.29 -8.74 5.15
C ILE A 41 -10.17 -7.73 4.42
N THR A 42 -9.98 -6.43 4.69
CA THR A 42 -10.81 -5.37 4.10
C THR A 42 -10.49 -5.15 2.63
N ASN A 43 -9.21 -5.23 2.21
CA ASN A 43 -8.87 -5.06 0.80
C ASN A 43 -9.47 -6.20 -0.05
N ASP A 44 -10.04 -5.82 -1.18
CA ASP A 44 -10.75 -6.73 -2.07
C ASP A 44 -9.85 -7.36 -3.15
N PHE A 45 -8.72 -6.71 -3.47
CA PHE A 45 -7.85 -7.12 -4.56
C PHE A 45 -6.44 -7.51 -4.10
N ARG A 46 -5.61 -6.53 -3.72
CA ARG A 46 -4.22 -6.74 -3.32
C ARG A 46 -3.88 -5.94 -2.09
N THR A 47 -3.00 -6.50 -1.27
CA THR A 47 -2.41 -5.81 -0.11
C THR A 47 -0.93 -5.66 -0.36
N THR A 48 -0.48 -4.42 -0.55
CA THR A 48 0.93 -4.12 -0.82
C THR A 48 1.62 -3.67 0.46
N VAL A 49 2.77 -4.27 0.75
CA VAL A 49 3.59 -4.01 1.93
C VAL A 49 5.01 -3.66 1.48
N VAL A 50 5.55 -2.55 1.97
CA VAL A 50 6.95 -2.19 1.79
C VAL A 50 7.79 -2.67 2.97
N PHE A 51 8.97 -3.23 2.69
CA PHE A 51 9.93 -3.71 3.67
C PHE A 51 11.20 -2.86 3.56
N ASN A 52 11.54 -2.14 4.63
CA ASN A 52 12.78 -1.37 4.71
C ASN A 52 13.98 -2.32 4.76
N THR A 53 14.53 -2.58 3.60
CA THR A 53 15.58 -3.56 3.31
C THR A 53 16.55 -2.92 2.31
N GLN A 54 17.73 -3.49 2.13
CA GLN A 54 18.72 -3.03 1.15
C GLN A 54 19.01 -4.17 0.17
N PRO A 55 18.47 -4.18 -1.07
CA PRO A 55 17.63 -3.15 -1.69
C PRO A 55 16.21 -3.08 -1.10
N LEU A 56 15.52 -1.94 -1.27
CA LEU A 56 14.13 -1.77 -0.80
C LEU A 56 13.20 -2.78 -1.50
N LEU A 57 12.40 -3.49 -0.71
CA LEU A 57 11.50 -4.50 -1.20
C LEU A 57 10.04 -4.09 -1.05
N ILE A 58 9.27 -4.20 -2.13
CA ILE A 58 7.83 -3.97 -2.13
C ILE A 58 7.13 -5.27 -2.55
N VAL A 59 6.30 -5.82 -1.67
CA VAL A 59 5.57 -7.07 -1.95
C VAL A 59 4.07 -6.80 -1.99
N SER A 60 3.45 -7.12 -3.11
CA SER A 60 2.00 -7.05 -3.30
C SER A 60 1.40 -8.44 -3.27
N PHE A 61 0.64 -8.72 -2.21
CA PHE A 61 -0.05 -9.97 -2.00
C PHE A 61 -1.44 -9.91 -2.63
N ALA A 62 -1.73 -10.82 -3.55
CA ALA A 62 -3.10 -11.01 -4.00
C ALA A 62 -3.99 -11.53 -2.86
N LYS A 63 -5.28 -11.18 -2.89
CA LYS A 63 -6.28 -11.67 -1.94
C LYS A 63 -6.37 -13.20 -2.01
N ASP A 64 -6.61 -13.71 -3.21
CA ASP A 64 -6.62 -15.15 -3.51
C ASP A 64 -5.19 -15.73 -3.55
N LEU A 65 -5.04 -16.96 -3.08
CA LEU A 65 -3.82 -17.79 -3.17
C LEU A 65 -3.59 -18.35 -4.59
N ALA A 66 -4.61 -18.32 -5.45
CA ALA A 66 -4.46 -18.70 -6.86
C ALA A 66 -3.65 -17.65 -7.66
N ASN A 67 -3.72 -16.39 -7.26
CA ASN A 67 -3.09 -15.27 -7.94
C ASN A 67 -1.63 -15.08 -7.51
N ASP A 68 -0.82 -14.60 -8.45
CA ASP A 68 0.62 -14.47 -8.24
C ASP A 68 0.96 -13.36 -7.26
N THR A 69 1.91 -13.65 -6.36
CA THR A 69 2.53 -12.61 -5.53
C THR A 69 3.52 -11.84 -6.40
N ILE A 70 3.48 -10.52 -6.28
CA ILE A 70 4.41 -9.63 -6.98
C ILE A 70 5.39 -9.09 -5.97
N ALA A 71 6.67 -9.22 -6.24
CA ALA A 71 7.72 -8.59 -5.47
C ALA A 71 8.50 -7.66 -6.41
N VAL A 72 8.78 -6.44 -5.95
CA VAL A 72 9.58 -5.44 -6.67
C VAL A 72 10.74 -5.04 -5.78
N THR A 73 11.96 -5.10 -6.31
CA THR A 73 13.14 -4.55 -5.61
C THR A 73 13.55 -3.23 -6.23
N VAL A 74 13.80 -2.24 -5.37
CA VAL A 74 14.18 -0.88 -5.74
C VAL A 74 15.60 -0.63 -5.25
N PRO A 75 16.55 -0.25 -6.13
CA PRO A 75 17.94 -0.06 -5.75
C PRO A 75 18.12 1.09 -4.76
N ASP A 76 19.08 0.94 -3.85
CA ASP A 76 19.32 1.86 -2.73
C ASP A 76 19.80 3.24 -3.19
N GLU A 77 20.58 3.30 -4.27
CA GLU A 77 21.13 4.53 -4.84
C GLU A 77 20.12 5.33 -5.66
N LEU A 78 18.91 4.82 -5.85
CA LEU A 78 17.88 5.45 -6.65
C LEU A 78 17.38 6.73 -5.98
N SER A 79 17.48 7.84 -6.70
CA SER A 79 16.91 9.12 -6.28
C SER A 79 15.44 9.19 -6.70
N VAL A 80 14.57 9.33 -5.69
CA VAL A 80 13.11 9.43 -5.87
C VAL A 80 12.60 10.71 -5.22
N GLN A 81 11.51 11.24 -5.78
CA GLN A 81 10.81 12.37 -5.19
C GLN A 81 9.99 11.88 -4.00
N VAL A 82 10.33 12.36 -2.81
CA VAL A 82 9.62 12.09 -1.56
C VAL A 82 8.41 13.04 -1.45
N PRO A 83 7.22 12.54 -1.12
CA PRO A 83 6.01 13.37 -0.97
C PRO A 83 6.13 14.40 0.18
N TYR A 84 5.15 15.29 0.30
CA TYR A 84 5.03 16.33 1.33
C TYR A 84 6.14 17.40 1.34
N GLY A 85 6.70 17.70 0.16
CA GLY A 85 7.65 18.80 -0.01
C GLY A 85 9.09 18.49 0.39
N TYR A 86 9.41 17.25 0.79
CA TYR A 86 10.78 16.89 1.16
C TYR A 86 11.75 16.95 -0.03
N GLY A 87 11.28 16.75 -1.26
CA GLY A 87 12.11 16.83 -2.47
C GLY A 87 12.74 15.49 -2.83
N TRP A 88 13.97 15.48 -3.33
CA TRP A 88 14.61 14.27 -3.86
C TRP A 88 15.53 13.60 -2.84
N TYR A 89 15.31 12.32 -2.57
CA TYR A 89 16.15 11.52 -1.67
C TYR A 89 16.54 10.20 -2.32
N GLN A 90 17.69 9.66 -1.92
CA GLN A 90 18.01 8.26 -2.19
C GLN A 90 17.09 7.35 -1.40
N VAL A 91 16.66 6.24 -2.00
CA VAL A 91 15.74 5.26 -1.40
C VAL A 91 16.21 4.81 -0.01
N GLN A 92 17.49 4.51 0.14
CA GLN A 92 18.06 4.07 1.43
C GLN A 92 17.95 5.12 2.56
N ALA A 93 17.83 6.41 2.22
CA ALA A 93 17.77 7.50 3.21
C ALA A 93 16.34 7.79 3.69
N ILE A 94 15.32 7.31 2.98
CA ILE A 94 13.91 7.64 3.26
C ILE A 94 13.49 7.15 4.64
N TRP A 95 13.91 5.96 5.06
CA TRP A 95 13.57 5.47 6.39
C TRP A 95 14.14 6.36 7.50
N GLY A 96 15.42 6.74 7.40
CA GLY A 96 16.03 7.65 8.38
C GLY A 96 15.33 9.02 8.41
N LEU A 97 14.91 9.54 7.25
CA LEU A 97 14.08 10.74 7.18
C LEU A 97 12.71 10.55 7.86
N SER A 98 12.08 9.39 7.66
CA SER A 98 10.79 9.04 8.26
C SER A 98 10.86 9.02 9.79
N GLU A 99 11.96 8.50 10.34
CA GLU A 99 12.22 8.49 11.79
C GLU A 99 12.49 9.91 12.33
N LEU A 100 13.28 10.71 11.62
CA LEU A 100 13.59 12.09 12.00
C LEU A 100 12.33 12.96 12.07
N GLU A 101 11.45 12.82 11.08
CA GLU A 101 10.20 13.57 10.94
C GLU A 101 9.06 13.00 11.79
N LYS A 102 9.27 11.83 12.41
CA LYS A 102 8.24 11.05 13.13
C LYS A 102 7.02 10.75 12.26
N LYS A 103 7.25 10.47 10.97
CA LYS A 103 6.26 10.12 9.95
C LYS A 103 6.65 8.81 9.28
N PRO A 104 6.45 7.66 9.96
CA PRO A 104 6.89 6.38 9.43
C PRO A 104 6.15 5.96 8.14
N GLU A 105 5.00 6.57 7.84
CA GLU A 105 4.25 6.39 6.59
C GLU A 105 4.99 6.91 5.36
N LEU A 106 5.98 7.80 5.52
CA LEU A 106 6.68 8.44 4.41
C LEU A 106 7.35 7.42 3.48
N LEU A 107 7.88 6.32 4.01
CA LEU A 107 8.41 5.21 3.20
C LEU A 107 7.33 4.55 2.35
N ALA A 108 6.15 4.28 2.93
CA ALA A 108 5.02 3.68 2.24
C ALA A 108 4.47 4.61 1.15
N ASP A 109 4.30 5.89 1.47
CA ASP A 109 3.79 6.89 0.53
C ASP A 109 4.76 7.09 -0.64
N THR A 110 6.06 7.14 -0.37
CA THR A 110 7.08 7.24 -1.43
C THR A 110 7.09 6.00 -2.31
N ALA A 111 7.00 4.80 -1.73
CA ALA A 111 6.90 3.55 -2.48
C ALA A 111 5.61 3.48 -3.32
N ALA A 112 4.49 3.97 -2.77
CA ALA A 112 3.22 4.02 -3.46
C ALA A 112 3.26 4.94 -4.68
N ASP A 113 3.83 6.14 -4.52
CA ASP A 113 3.94 7.11 -5.60
C ASP A 113 4.98 6.71 -6.64
N LEU A 114 6.07 6.07 -6.21
CA LEU A 114 7.07 5.48 -7.10
C LEU A 114 6.43 4.48 -8.07
N LEU A 115 5.74 3.48 -7.53
CA LEU A 115 5.15 2.41 -8.32
C LEU A 115 3.77 2.76 -8.91
N GLY A 116 3.14 3.84 -8.45
CA GLY A 116 1.75 4.15 -8.81
C GLY A 116 0.79 3.05 -8.34
N VAL A 117 1.01 2.47 -7.16
CA VAL A 117 0.13 1.45 -6.57
C VAL A 117 -0.08 1.74 -5.09
N PRO A 118 -1.27 1.50 -4.51
CA PRO A 118 -1.48 1.76 -3.09
C PRO A 118 -0.59 0.85 -2.24
N VAL A 119 0.17 1.45 -1.32
CA VAL A 119 0.96 0.73 -0.31
C VAL A 119 0.22 0.83 1.01
N THR A 120 -0.32 -0.31 1.43
CA THR A 120 -1.21 -0.40 2.59
C THR A 120 -0.44 -0.60 3.89
N GLY A 121 0.75 -1.21 3.81
CA GLY A 121 1.55 -1.57 4.98
C GLY A 121 3.02 -1.24 4.80
N TRP A 122 3.71 -1.04 5.90
CA TRP A 122 5.17 -0.97 5.94
C TRP A 122 5.72 -1.78 7.10
N VAL A 123 6.90 -2.34 6.92
CA VAL A 123 7.66 -3.06 7.95
C VAL A 123 9.09 -2.56 7.88
N ALA A 124 9.60 -2.05 8.99
CA ALA A 124 10.97 -1.57 9.08
C ALA A 124 11.67 -2.17 10.28
N HIS A 125 12.90 -2.62 10.07
CA HIS A 125 13.77 -3.06 11.15
C HIS A 125 14.52 -1.87 11.74
N THR A 126 14.77 -1.89 13.05
CA THR A 126 15.48 -0.81 13.76
C THR A 126 16.94 -0.66 13.28
N ALA A 127 17.50 -1.71 12.65
CA ALA A 127 18.79 -1.67 11.97
C ALA A 127 18.63 -2.11 10.52
N SER A 128 19.07 -1.33 9.53
CA SER A 128 18.97 -1.70 8.12
C SER A 128 19.67 -3.05 7.85
N GLN A 129 18.91 -4.03 7.35
CA GLN A 129 19.42 -5.34 6.97
C GLN A 129 19.74 -5.37 5.48
N LYS A 130 20.96 -5.79 5.14
CA LYS A 130 21.40 -6.02 3.77
C LYS A 130 20.89 -7.36 3.27
N PHE A 131 20.31 -7.36 2.08
CA PHE A 131 19.89 -8.55 1.36
C PHE A 131 20.85 -8.82 0.21
N PRO A 132 21.12 -10.09 -0.09
CA PRO A 132 21.83 -10.42 -1.32
C PRO A 132 20.93 -10.04 -2.51
N GLU A 133 21.54 -9.41 -3.51
CA GLU A 133 20.87 -8.85 -4.70
C GLU A 133 20.25 -9.92 -5.61
N ASN A 134 20.51 -11.21 -5.36
CA ASN A 134 20.09 -12.32 -6.20
C ASN A 134 18.68 -12.85 -5.85
N ASN A 135 17.86 -12.97 -6.89
CA ASN A 135 16.42 -13.28 -6.88
C ASN A 135 15.96 -14.44 -5.98
N LEU A 136 16.73 -15.52 -5.87
CA LEU A 136 16.37 -16.70 -5.10
C LEU A 136 16.71 -16.58 -3.62
N GLU A 137 17.83 -15.93 -3.29
CA GLU A 137 18.24 -15.74 -1.89
C GLU A 137 17.50 -14.57 -1.27
N SER A 138 17.04 -13.58 -2.05
CA SER A 138 16.17 -12.52 -1.52
C SER A 138 14.87 -13.11 -0.97
N VAL A 139 14.22 -14.07 -1.65
CA VAL A 139 12.98 -14.72 -1.14
C VAL A 139 13.23 -15.55 0.12
N ALA A 140 14.35 -16.28 0.17
CA ALA A 140 14.74 -17.02 1.38
C ALA A 140 15.09 -16.06 2.54
N GLY A 141 15.79 -14.96 2.25
CA GLY A 141 16.12 -13.88 3.17
C GLY A 141 14.87 -13.27 3.76
N ILE A 142 13.88 -12.93 2.93
CA ILE A 142 12.58 -12.39 3.35
C ILE A 142 11.89 -13.34 4.33
N LYS A 143 11.87 -14.65 4.03
CA LYS A 143 11.31 -15.67 4.94
C LYS A 143 12.04 -15.71 6.29
N SER A 144 13.36 -15.51 6.29
CA SER A 144 14.17 -15.51 7.52
C SER A 144 13.98 -14.25 8.37
N MET A 145 13.94 -13.06 7.74
CA MET A 145 13.71 -11.77 8.41
C MET A 145 12.32 -11.69 9.03
N LEU A 146 11.33 -12.34 8.40
CA LEU A 146 9.92 -12.22 8.76
C LEU A 146 9.40 -13.48 9.46
N SER A 147 10.28 -14.16 10.20
CA SER A 147 9.90 -15.21 11.14
C SER A 147 8.81 -14.72 12.10
N MET A 148 7.94 -15.61 12.58
CA MET A 148 6.90 -15.22 13.56
C MET A 148 7.50 -14.62 14.84
N SER A 149 8.72 -14.98 15.22
CA SER A 149 9.41 -14.39 16.38
C SER A 149 9.83 -12.93 16.14
N SER A 150 10.18 -12.58 14.90
CA SER A 150 10.73 -11.27 14.57
C SER A 150 9.63 -10.23 14.36
N LEU A 151 8.59 -10.53 13.57
CA LEU A 151 7.48 -9.59 13.29
C LEU A 151 6.61 -9.23 14.51
N PHE A 152 6.59 -10.11 15.51
CA PHE A 152 5.87 -9.91 16.77
C PHE A 152 6.80 -9.43 17.90
N GLY A 153 8.10 -9.35 17.64
CA GLY A 153 9.09 -8.78 18.54
C GLY A 153 9.11 -7.25 18.51
N THR A 154 10.03 -6.67 19.30
CA THR A 154 10.23 -5.22 19.40
C THR A 154 11.19 -4.66 18.36
N ASP A 155 11.88 -5.52 17.61
CA ASP A 155 12.96 -5.11 16.70
C ASP A 155 12.42 -4.46 15.41
N PHE A 156 11.11 -4.58 15.17
CA PHE A 156 10.42 -4.06 13.99
C PHE A 156 9.38 -3.01 14.35
N GLN A 157 9.39 -1.94 13.60
CA GLN A 157 8.32 -0.96 13.54
C GLN A 157 7.42 -1.29 12.34
N THR A 158 6.11 -1.15 12.52
CA THR A 158 5.14 -1.40 11.44
C THR A 158 3.77 -0.81 11.78
N ASN A 159 3.02 -0.40 10.75
CA ASN A 159 1.61 -0.02 10.86
C ASN A 159 0.63 -1.18 10.65
N LEU A 160 1.12 -2.42 10.58
CA LEU A 160 0.30 -3.62 10.47
C LEU A 160 -0.19 -4.06 11.85
N ASN A 161 -1.48 -4.39 11.95
CA ASN A 161 -2.04 -4.94 13.18
C ASN A 161 -1.56 -6.40 13.38
N THR A 162 -1.83 -6.96 14.56
CA THR A 162 -1.37 -8.32 14.93
C THR A 162 -1.84 -9.40 13.95
N LEU A 163 -3.07 -9.26 13.44
CA LEU A 163 -3.64 -10.19 12.46
C LEU A 163 -3.00 -10.02 11.08
N ASP A 164 -2.78 -8.79 10.63
CA ASP A 164 -2.10 -8.48 9.38
C ASP A 164 -0.65 -8.99 9.39
N LYS A 165 0.06 -8.82 10.51
CA LYS A 165 1.40 -9.40 10.72
C LYS A 165 1.39 -10.91 10.55
N LEU A 166 0.41 -11.59 11.17
CA LEU A 166 0.24 -13.04 11.02
C LEU A 166 -0.02 -13.42 9.57
N LEU A 167 -0.94 -12.73 8.89
CA LEU A 167 -1.31 -13.01 7.51
C LEU A 167 -0.16 -12.78 6.53
N VAL A 168 0.61 -11.68 6.70
CA VAL A 168 1.85 -11.43 5.97
C VAL A 168 2.82 -12.59 6.18
N THR A 169 3.08 -12.95 7.43
CA THR A 169 4.00 -14.04 7.76
C THR A 169 3.58 -15.36 7.10
N LEU A 170 2.29 -15.70 7.19
CA LEU A 170 1.74 -16.93 6.59
C LEU A 170 1.83 -16.90 5.06
N LYS A 171 1.52 -15.78 4.42
CA LYS A 171 1.64 -15.63 2.96
C LYS A 171 3.11 -15.73 2.52
N LEU A 172 4.03 -15.11 3.24
CA LEU A 172 5.47 -15.16 3.00
C LEU A 172 6.03 -16.57 3.12
N ILE A 173 5.70 -17.30 4.19
CA ILE A 173 6.13 -18.70 4.37
C ILE A 173 5.62 -19.57 3.21
N LYS A 174 4.37 -19.35 2.79
CA LYS A 174 3.73 -20.04 1.67
C LYS A 174 4.16 -19.54 0.29
N LEU A 175 5.05 -18.54 0.19
CA LEU A 175 5.57 -18.11 -1.10
C LEU A 175 6.26 -19.28 -1.79
N ASN A 176 5.65 -19.68 -2.90
CA ASN A 176 6.23 -20.61 -3.84
C ASN A 176 6.96 -19.79 -4.91
N THR A 177 8.24 -20.09 -5.13
CA THR A 177 9.06 -19.43 -6.15
C THR A 177 8.43 -19.52 -7.54
N ASN A 178 7.66 -20.57 -7.82
CA ASN A 178 7.01 -20.76 -9.12
C ASN A 178 5.74 -19.92 -9.32
N LYS A 179 5.16 -19.36 -8.25
CA LYS A 179 3.96 -18.48 -8.30
C LYS A 179 4.27 -17.04 -7.88
N THR A 180 5.54 -16.73 -7.69
CA THR A 180 5.98 -15.40 -7.28
C THR A 180 6.68 -14.76 -8.47
N ARG A 181 6.14 -13.64 -8.94
CA ARG A 181 6.78 -12.84 -9.97
C ARG A 181 7.66 -11.81 -9.26
N LEU A 182 8.96 -12.04 -9.29
CA LEU A 182 9.95 -11.10 -8.79
C LEU A 182 10.40 -10.21 -9.94
N TYR A 183 10.32 -8.89 -9.72
CA TYR A 183 10.72 -7.86 -10.66
C TYR A 183 11.84 -7.05 -10.03
N VAL A 184 13.05 -7.20 -10.56
CA VAL A 184 14.21 -6.41 -10.11
C VAL A 184 14.30 -5.17 -10.97
N LEU A 185 14.09 -3.98 -10.39
CA LEU A 185 14.16 -2.76 -11.19
C LEU A 185 15.56 -2.55 -11.76
N HIS A 186 16.61 -2.88 -11.00
CA HIS A 186 18.01 -2.71 -11.41
C HIS A 186 18.38 -3.51 -12.67
N GLU A 187 17.70 -4.62 -12.96
CA GLU A 187 17.95 -5.43 -14.16
C GLU A 187 17.53 -4.73 -15.46
N ASN A 188 16.71 -3.67 -15.39
CA ASN A 188 16.28 -2.90 -16.55
C ASN A 188 16.90 -1.50 -16.57
N GLU A 189 18.04 -1.38 -17.25
CA GLU A 189 18.78 -0.11 -17.37
C GLU A 189 17.95 1.04 -17.96
N THR A 190 16.95 0.77 -18.80
CA THR A 190 16.14 1.81 -19.45
C THR A 190 15.27 2.60 -18.47
N ILE A 191 15.02 2.04 -17.28
CA ILE A 191 14.26 2.69 -16.21
C ILE A 191 15.09 3.82 -15.58
N PHE A 192 16.41 3.79 -15.71
CA PHE A 192 17.30 4.72 -15.01
C PHE A 192 17.93 5.75 -15.94
N VAL A 193 17.98 6.99 -15.45
CA VAL A 193 18.68 8.10 -16.11
C VAL A 193 19.73 8.63 -15.14
N PRO A 194 20.99 8.83 -15.57
CA PRO A 194 21.99 9.44 -14.71
C PRO A 194 21.59 10.89 -14.40
N VAL A 195 21.65 11.27 -13.12
CA VAL A 195 21.37 12.63 -12.66
C VAL A 195 22.51 13.12 -11.78
N LYS A 196 22.87 14.39 -11.97
CA LYS A 196 23.85 15.05 -11.10
C LYS A 196 23.13 15.68 -9.91
N LEU A 197 23.48 15.26 -8.71
CA LEU A 197 22.91 15.75 -7.47
C LEU A 197 23.51 17.13 -7.10
N PRO A 198 22.85 17.92 -6.22
CA PRO A 198 23.33 19.24 -5.81
C PRO A 198 24.73 19.24 -5.17
N ASP A 199 25.13 18.12 -4.58
CA ASP A 199 26.45 17.90 -3.99
C ASP A 199 27.54 17.56 -5.02
N GLY A 200 27.19 17.49 -6.31
CA GLY A 200 28.09 17.19 -7.41
C GLY A 200 28.28 15.70 -7.69
N SER A 201 27.71 14.80 -6.87
CA SER A 201 27.75 13.36 -7.09
C SER A 201 26.80 12.93 -8.23
N THR A 202 27.06 11.75 -8.80
CA THR A 202 26.19 11.13 -9.82
C THR A 202 25.25 10.14 -9.15
N GLY A 203 23.95 10.41 -9.20
CA GLY A 203 22.89 9.48 -8.83
C GLY A 203 22.20 8.89 -10.06
N LYS A 204 21.28 7.95 -9.81
CA LYS A 204 20.30 7.49 -10.81
C LYS A 204 18.95 8.07 -10.45
N SER A 205 18.25 8.63 -11.43
CA SER A 205 16.83 8.99 -11.32
C SER A 205 16.00 8.08 -12.24
N ILE A 206 14.69 8.15 -12.11
CA ILE A 206 13.76 7.29 -12.82
C ILE A 206 13.28 7.99 -14.09
N ASN A 207 13.35 7.28 -15.21
CA ASN A 207 12.54 7.58 -16.37
C ASN A 207 11.11 7.08 -16.09
N GLU A 208 10.22 7.98 -15.67
CA GLU A 208 8.84 7.64 -15.29
C GLU A 208 8.10 6.88 -16.40
N SER A 209 8.27 7.28 -17.66
CA SER A 209 7.62 6.60 -18.79
C SER A 209 8.15 5.18 -18.99
N ALA A 210 9.47 4.97 -18.85
CA ALA A 210 10.04 3.63 -18.95
C ALA A 210 9.64 2.74 -17.75
N LEU A 211 9.52 3.33 -16.55
CA LEU A 211 8.98 2.65 -15.39
C LEU A 211 7.51 2.25 -15.61
N ASP A 212 6.68 3.15 -16.14
CA ASP A 212 5.27 2.88 -16.41
C ASP A 212 5.09 1.78 -17.46
N THR A 213 5.88 1.80 -18.55
CA THR A 213 5.94 0.69 -19.51
C THR A 213 6.42 -0.60 -18.86
N PHE A 214 7.40 -0.52 -17.96
CA PHE A 214 7.85 -1.69 -17.21
C PHE A 214 6.76 -2.23 -16.30
N LEU A 215 5.96 -1.40 -15.64
CA LEU A 215 4.93 -1.82 -14.68
C LEU A 215 3.60 -2.23 -15.32
N GLU A 216 3.42 -1.93 -16.61
CA GLU A 216 2.20 -2.22 -17.36
C GLU A 216 1.74 -3.69 -17.15
N GLN A 217 0.45 -3.87 -16.86
CA GLN A 217 -0.16 -5.21 -16.70
C GLN A 217 0.39 -6.06 -15.56
N LYS A 218 1.30 -5.55 -14.72
CA LYS A 218 1.81 -6.29 -13.57
C LYS A 218 0.85 -6.22 -12.40
N PHE A 219 0.32 -5.04 -12.08
CA PHE A 219 -0.53 -4.81 -10.91
C PHE A 219 -2.03 -4.78 -11.23
N GLU A 220 -2.41 -4.95 -12.50
CA GLU A 220 -3.79 -4.80 -12.95
C GLU A 220 -4.72 -5.87 -12.38
N ARG A 221 -5.97 -5.46 -12.16
CA ARG A 221 -7.09 -6.35 -11.91
C ARG A 221 -7.77 -6.67 -13.23
N ALA A 222 -7.76 -7.93 -13.63
CA ALA A 222 -8.29 -8.37 -14.93
C ALA A 222 -9.76 -7.96 -15.11
N GLU A 223 -10.56 -8.11 -14.05
CA GLU A 223 -11.99 -7.76 -14.05
C GLU A 223 -12.21 -6.25 -14.29
N VAL A 224 -11.33 -5.40 -13.79
CA VAL A 224 -11.39 -3.94 -14.01
C VAL A 224 -11.05 -3.62 -15.46
N ARG A 225 -10.05 -4.29 -16.02
CA ARG A 225 -9.67 -4.11 -17.43
C ARG A 225 -10.76 -4.58 -18.37
N GLU A 226 -11.43 -5.68 -18.04
CA GLU A 226 -12.57 -6.22 -18.80
C GLU A 226 -13.79 -5.29 -18.78
N GLN A 227 -13.98 -4.51 -17.71
CA GLN A 227 -15.03 -3.48 -17.66
C GLN A 227 -14.80 -2.37 -18.71
N GLY A 228 -13.56 -2.15 -19.14
CA GLY A 228 -13.26 -1.25 -20.26
C GLY A 228 -13.61 0.22 -20.04
N LEU A 229 -13.85 0.63 -18.78
CA LEU A 229 -14.28 1.98 -18.43
C LEU A 229 -13.26 3.02 -18.89
N LEU A 230 -13.74 4.08 -19.54
CA LEU A 230 -12.95 5.24 -19.95
C LEU A 230 -12.96 6.28 -18.84
N ILE A 231 -11.78 6.74 -18.42
CA ILE A 231 -11.63 7.65 -17.30
C ILE A 231 -10.97 8.95 -17.74
N LYS A 232 -11.54 10.09 -17.30
CA LYS A 232 -10.88 11.39 -17.36
C LYS A 232 -10.40 11.79 -15.98
N VAL A 233 -9.18 12.29 -15.89
CA VAL A 233 -8.58 12.78 -14.65
C VAL A 233 -8.34 14.27 -14.79
N TYR A 234 -9.07 15.07 -14.03
CA TYR A 234 -8.86 16.51 -13.93
C TYR A 234 -8.05 16.82 -12.67
N ASN A 235 -6.94 17.52 -12.85
CA ASN A 235 -6.19 18.14 -11.78
C ASN A 235 -6.88 19.44 -11.40
N ALA A 236 -7.56 19.44 -10.25
CA ALA A 236 -8.22 20.60 -9.68
C ALA A 236 -7.35 21.28 -8.60
N THR A 237 -6.03 21.05 -8.65
CA THR A 237 -5.04 21.61 -7.73
C THR A 237 -4.14 22.61 -8.44
N GLN A 238 -3.49 23.48 -7.67
CA GLN A 238 -2.46 24.40 -8.19
C GLN A 238 -1.10 23.73 -8.41
N THR A 239 -0.97 22.45 -8.07
CA THR A 239 0.29 21.72 -8.14
C THR A 239 0.39 20.98 -9.48
N PRO A 240 1.43 21.24 -10.30
CA PRO A 240 1.60 20.55 -11.57
C PRO A 240 1.75 19.04 -11.41
N ARG A 241 1.32 18.28 -12.43
CA ARG A 241 1.51 16.82 -12.54
C ARG A 241 0.78 15.98 -11.48
N VAL A 242 -0.01 16.56 -10.58
CA VAL A 242 -0.82 15.81 -9.60
C VAL A 242 -1.80 14.86 -10.30
N GLY A 243 -2.48 15.33 -11.36
CA GLY A 243 -3.36 14.49 -12.17
C GLY A 243 -2.63 13.31 -12.81
N TYR A 244 -1.40 13.49 -13.29
CA TYR A 244 -0.58 12.41 -13.84
C TYR A 244 -0.24 11.35 -12.80
N LYS A 245 0.24 11.78 -11.61
CA LYS A 245 0.56 10.86 -10.52
C LYS A 245 -0.66 10.06 -10.06
N PHE A 246 -1.82 10.72 -9.98
CA PHE A 246 -3.09 10.07 -9.66
C PHE A 246 -3.51 9.05 -10.74
N ALA A 247 -3.40 9.43 -12.02
CA ALA A 247 -3.73 8.57 -13.16
C ALA A 247 -2.92 7.27 -13.21
N ARG A 248 -1.68 7.27 -12.70
CA ARG A 248 -0.85 6.04 -12.59
C ARG A 248 -1.51 5.00 -11.69
N PHE A 249 -2.12 5.40 -10.57
CA PHE A 249 -2.87 4.46 -9.70
C PHE A 249 -4.07 3.84 -10.42
N ILE A 250 -4.82 4.63 -11.18
CA ILE A 250 -5.93 4.14 -12.00
C ILE A 250 -5.44 3.15 -13.05
N THR A 251 -4.39 3.53 -13.78
CA THR A 251 -3.83 2.73 -14.88
C THR A 251 -3.28 1.40 -14.37
N ASN A 252 -2.47 1.43 -13.30
CA ASN A 252 -1.88 0.22 -12.72
C ASN A 252 -2.91 -0.69 -12.04
N TYR A 253 -4.09 -0.17 -11.69
CA TYR A 253 -5.21 -1.00 -11.21
C TYR A 253 -5.99 -1.65 -12.37
N GLY A 254 -5.79 -1.20 -13.61
CA GLY A 254 -6.42 -1.73 -14.83
C GLY A 254 -7.37 -0.77 -15.54
N GLY A 255 -7.52 0.48 -15.07
CA GLY A 255 -8.38 1.49 -15.69
C GLY A 255 -7.77 2.14 -16.93
N LYS A 256 -8.60 2.57 -17.88
CA LYS A 256 -8.17 3.22 -19.12
C LYS A 256 -8.32 4.74 -19.04
N VAL A 257 -7.24 5.43 -18.70
CA VAL A 257 -7.22 6.90 -18.66
C VAL A 257 -7.19 7.46 -20.08
N LEU A 258 -8.26 8.16 -20.47
CA LEU A 258 -8.43 8.79 -21.78
C LEU A 258 -7.77 10.17 -21.85
N LEU A 259 -7.92 10.96 -20.78
CA LEU A 259 -7.47 12.34 -20.72
C LEU A 259 -6.99 12.68 -19.31
N ILE A 260 -5.89 13.43 -19.24
CA ILE A 260 -5.42 14.09 -18.03
C ILE A 260 -5.33 15.58 -18.36
N ASP A 261 -6.07 16.42 -17.63
CA ASP A 261 -6.13 17.86 -17.89
C ASP A 261 -6.21 18.66 -16.58
N ASN A 262 -6.03 19.98 -16.63
CA ASN A 262 -6.20 20.87 -15.48
C ASN A 262 -7.53 21.62 -15.58
N ILE A 263 -8.14 21.94 -14.44
CA ILE A 263 -9.36 22.76 -14.38
C ILE A 263 -9.20 23.86 -13.33
N ASP A 264 -9.83 25.01 -13.56
CA ASP A 264 -9.80 26.16 -12.64
C ASP A 264 -10.76 26.01 -11.44
N GLU A 265 -11.62 24.99 -11.47
CA GLU A 265 -12.54 24.69 -10.37
C GLU A 265 -11.75 24.14 -9.17
N ALA A 266 -11.73 24.90 -8.07
CA ALA A 266 -11.09 24.45 -6.84
C ALA A 266 -11.91 23.33 -6.18
N VAL A 267 -11.25 22.20 -5.94
CA VAL A 267 -11.84 21.03 -5.31
C VAL A 267 -11.00 20.68 -4.09
N GLU A 268 -11.56 20.78 -2.88
CA GLU A 268 -10.81 20.48 -1.65
C GLU A 268 -10.45 18.98 -1.58
N ARG A 269 -11.45 18.11 -1.79
CA ARG A 269 -11.31 16.65 -1.72
C ARG A 269 -11.63 16.02 -3.07
N CYS A 270 -11.00 14.90 -3.37
CA CYS A 270 -11.28 14.14 -4.58
C CYS A 270 -12.79 13.91 -4.80
N SER A 271 -13.24 14.05 -6.04
CA SER A 271 -14.62 13.71 -6.44
C SER A 271 -14.62 12.84 -7.69
N VAL A 272 -15.59 11.93 -7.73
CA VAL A 272 -15.82 10.99 -8.83
C VAL A 272 -17.24 11.18 -9.32
N THR A 273 -17.37 11.51 -10.60
CA THR A 273 -18.65 11.58 -11.31
C THR A 273 -18.72 10.42 -12.30
N THR A 274 -19.82 9.68 -12.28
CA THR A 274 -19.99 8.46 -13.08
C THR A 274 -21.26 8.53 -13.92
N THR A 275 -21.30 7.76 -15.01
CA THR A 275 -22.56 7.40 -15.66
C THR A 275 -23.30 6.36 -14.80
N SER A 276 -24.63 6.24 -14.96
CA SER A 276 -25.41 5.23 -14.23
C SER A 276 -24.95 3.78 -14.48
N GLN A 277 -24.31 3.51 -15.63
CA GLN A 277 -23.78 2.17 -15.94
C GLN A 277 -22.46 1.87 -15.23
N ALA A 278 -21.66 2.89 -14.93
CA ALA A 278 -20.35 2.76 -14.30
C ALA A 278 -20.40 2.92 -12.76
N GLU A 279 -21.55 3.27 -12.19
CA GLU A 279 -21.71 3.60 -10.76
C GLU A 279 -21.22 2.50 -9.81
N GLU A 280 -21.43 1.24 -10.17
CA GLU A 280 -21.08 0.04 -9.40
C GLU A 280 -19.80 -0.64 -9.94
N GLY A 281 -18.95 0.12 -10.65
CA GLY A 281 -17.70 -0.38 -11.21
C GLY A 281 -16.63 -0.61 -10.14
N LEU A 282 -15.84 -1.69 -10.28
CA LEU A 282 -14.77 -2.03 -9.33
C LEU A 282 -13.70 -0.94 -9.26
N LEU A 283 -13.44 -0.27 -10.38
CA LEU A 283 -12.52 0.86 -10.43
C LEU A 283 -13.05 2.08 -9.66
N VAL A 284 -14.36 2.32 -9.70
CA VAL A 284 -14.99 3.45 -9.01
C VAL A 284 -14.87 3.25 -7.50
N ASP A 285 -15.19 2.04 -7.02
CA ASP A 285 -15.02 1.66 -5.62
C ASP A 285 -13.55 1.80 -5.18
N PHE A 286 -12.61 1.30 -6.00
CA PHE A 286 -11.18 1.46 -5.75
C PHE A 286 -10.77 2.92 -5.56
N VAL A 287 -11.18 3.81 -6.46
CA VAL A 287 -10.82 5.24 -6.40
C VAL A 287 -11.43 5.89 -5.15
N ILE A 288 -12.70 5.59 -4.85
CA ILE A 288 -13.40 6.15 -3.69
C ILE A 288 -12.76 5.69 -2.38
N GLU A 289 -12.50 4.39 -2.23
CA GLU A 289 -11.97 3.82 -1.00
C GLU A 289 -10.50 4.21 -0.78
N THR A 290 -9.69 4.21 -1.83
CA THR A 290 -8.25 4.51 -1.73
C THR A 290 -7.98 5.98 -1.47
N PHE A 291 -8.74 6.88 -2.11
CA PHE A 291 -8.48 8.32 -2.08
C PHE A 291 -9.55 9.12 -1.34
N ALA A 292 -10.48 8.43 -0.65
CA ALA A 292 -11.59 9.03 0.08
C ALA A 292 -12.41 10.02 -0.77
N CYS A 293 -12.66 9.68 -2.03
CA CYS A 293 -13.37 10.56 -2.96
C CYS A 293 -14.88 10.59 -2.69
N THR A 294 -15.54 11.70 -2.99
CA THR A 294 -17.01 11.77 -3.00
C THR A 294 -17.57 11.26 -4.34
N LYS A 295 -18.62 10.43 -4.30
CA LYS A 295 -19.28 9.90 -5.51
C LYS A 295 -20.50 10.71 -5.89
N SER A 296 -20.68 10.94 -7.19
CA SER A 296 -21.89 11.49 -7.80
C SER A 296 -22.23 10.77 -9.11
N VAL A 297 -23.51 10.70 -9.44
CA VAL A 297 -24.00 10.12 -10.70
C VAL A 297 -24.52 11.25 -11.57
N SER A 298 -24.02 11.36 -12.80
CA SER A 298 -24.48 12.35 -13.76
C SER A 298 -25.75 11.87 -14.45
N ASN A 299 -26.75 12.74 -14.54
CA ASN A 299 -27.93 12.54 -15.39
C ASN A 299 -27.70 13.05 -16.83
N GLU A 300 -26.64 13.81 -17.04
CA GLU A 300 -26.23 14.33 -18.35
C GLU A 300 -25.22 13.38 -19.02
N PRO A 301 -25.25 13.28 -20.36
CA PRO A 301 -24.29 12.46 -21.09
C PRO A 301 -22.86 12.96 -20.84
N LEU A 302 -22.01 12.05 -20.35
CA LEU A 302 -20.59 12.28 -20.16
C LEU A 302 -19.83 11.83 -21.39
N ASP A 303 -18.68 12.46 -21.65
CA ASP A 303 -17.75 12.06 -22.71
C ASP A 303 -16.71 11.01 -22.25
N ALA A 304 -16.91 10.46 -21.05
CA ALA A 304 -16.23 9.32 -20.46
C ALA A 304 -17.14 8.64 -19.43
N ASP A 305 -16.87 7.37 -19.11
CA ASP A 305 -17.68 6.63 -18.13
C ASP A 305 -17.48 7.15 -16.70
N VAL A 306 -16.27 7.63 -16.41
CA VAL A 306 -15.85 8.14 -15.10
C VAL A 306 -15.05 9.42 -15.28
N ILE A 307 -15.40 10.45 -14.52
CA ILE A 307 -14.64 11.69 -14.39
C ILE A 307 -14.15 11.81 -12.96
N VAL A 308 -12.84 11.91 -12.77
CA VAL A 308 -12.22 12.11 -11.45
C VAL A 308 -11.63 13.51 -11.39
N LYS A 309 -12.06 14.33 -10.42
CA LYS A 309 -11.41 15.60 -10.09
C LYS A 309 -10.55 15.41 -8.85
N VAL A 310 -9.24 15.57 -9.01
CA VAL A 310 -8.24 15.40 -7.95
C VAL A 310 -8.09 16.71 -7.19
N GLY A 311 -8.42 16.70 -5.90
CA GLY A 311 -8.45 17.89 -5.05
C GLY A 311 -7.17 18.15 -4.26
N ASP A 312 -7.15 19.31 -3.59
CA ASP A 312 -5.99 19.84 -2.87
C ASP A 312 -5.49 18.92 -1.76
N VAL A 313 -6.37 18.16 -1.07
CA VAL A 313 -5.93 17.20 -0.05
C VAL A 313 -4.91 16.20 -0.60
N TYR A 314 -5.11 15.69 -1.82
CA TYR A 314 -4.10 14.84 -2.48
C TYR A 314 -2.94 15.68 -3.03
N GLY A 315 -3.21 16.88 -3.53
CA GLY A 315 -2.21 17.83 -4.05
C GLY A 315 -1.17 18.29 -3.03
N THR A 316 -1.52 18.38 -1.73
CA THR A 316 -0.59 18.75 -0.64
C THR A 316 0.62 17.81 -0.54
N ARG A 317 0.51 16.58 -1.05
CA ARG A 317 1.64 15.63 -1.16
C ARG A 317 2.76 16.14 -2.08
N TRP A 318 2.52 17.16 -2.90
CA TRP A 318 3.46 17.61 -3.92
C TRP A 318 3.73 19.13 -3.88
N GLN A 319 3.20 19.82 -2.87
CA GLN A 319 3.54 21.22 -2.64
C GLN A 319 4.96 21.30 -2.07
N LEU A 320 5.79 22.15 -2.68
CA LEU A 320 7.14 22.49 -2.23
C LEU A 320 7.09 23.70 -1.31
#